data_AF-A0A0F7HMW6-F1
#
_entry.id   AF-A0A0F7HMW6-F1
#
_cell.length_a   1.000
_cell.length_b   1.000
_cell.length_c   1.000
_cell.angle_alpha   90.00
_cell.angle_beta   90.00
_cell.angle_gamma   90.00
#
_symmetry.space_group_name_H-M   'P 1'
#
loop_
_entity.id
_entity.type
_entity.pdbx_description
1 polymer ?
#
loop_
_entity_poly.entity_id
_entity_poly.type
_entity_poly.pdbx_seq_one_letter_code
_entity_poly.pdbx_strand_id
1 'polypeptide(L)'
;MSLKKYLLAGGLSTVLLLAACGGADSSEEDGTEENSGEETSEDSGNDESTDVSYSGQYGEYNVLDFSQYSIEPPEGENEEETSEGEETGPTEVVVIEFEFTNNSDVATAPQEAFGLDLAVRQMDGDSEVPLDNLTMDLPEDYEKSEEATAATEMIDPGESATAVVAYGPLDPELETVLQSRENPMAEESSEPLDHTIELEGSSEE
;
A
#
# COMPACT_ATOMS: atom_id res chain seq x y z
N MET A 1 56.89 21.12 1.07
CA MET A 1 55.63 21.40 0.35
C MET A 1 54.67 22.07 1.30
N SER A 2 54.04 23.14 0.82
CA SER A 2 53.26 24.12 1.58
C SER A 2 51.90 23.61 2.06
N LEU A 3 51.43 24.23 3.14
CA LEU A 3 50.12 24.09 3.76
C LEU A 3 48.95 24.44 2.81
N LYS A 4 47.77 23.87 3.09
CA LYS A 4 46.57 24.64 3.54
C LYS A 4 45.39 23.72 3.89
N LYS A 5 44.89 23.92 5.11
CA LYS A 5 43.59 23.46 5.64
C LYS A 5 42.50 24.33 5.05
N TYR A 6 41.39 23.75 4.57
CA TYR A 6 40.18 24.50 4.25
C TYR A 6 39.12 24.23 5.32
N LEU A 7 39.00 25.22 6.19
CA LEU A 7 37.93 25.44 7.15
C LEU A 7 36.98 26.43 6.49
N LEU A 8 35.73 26.04 6.25
CA LEU A 8 34.69 26.95 5.78
C LEU A 8 33.44 26.76 6.64
N ALA A 9 33.39 27.60 7.67
CA ALA A 9 32.21 27.91 8.44
C ALA A 9 31.43 29.04 7.73
N GLY A 10 30.10 28.97 7.77
CA GLY A 10 29.17 30.03 7.39
C GLY A 10 27.77 29.43 7.28
N GLY A 11 26.79 29.70 8.15
CA GLY A 11 26.56 30.89 8.97
C GLY A 11 25.73 31.91 8.19
N LEU A 12 24.47 31.59 7.87
CA LEU A 12 23.50 32.55 7.35
C LEU A 12 22.33 32.68 8.34
N SER A 13 22.41 33.72 9.15
CA SER A 13 21.37 34.25 10.01
C SER A 13 20.53 35.23 9.21
N THR A 14 19.21 35.07 9.22
CA THR A 14 18.28 36.13 8.77
C THR A 14 17.22 36.37 9.84
N VAL A 15 17.30 37.55 10.44
CA VAL A 15 16.38 38.16 11.40
C VAL A 15 15.34 38.99 10.62
N LEU A 16 14.15 39.23 11.22
CA LEU A 16 13.13 40.29 11.01
C LEU A 16 11.75 39.71 10.63
N LEU A 17 10.61 40.06 11.23
CA LEU A 17 10.15 41.31 11.85
C LEU A 17 9.14 41.09 13.00
N LEU A 18 9.25 41.93 14.04
CA LEU A 18 8.18 42.23 15.00
C LEU A 18 7.08 43.05 14.31
N ALA A 19 5.83 42.61 14.40
CA ALA A 19 4.66 43.48 14.30
C ALA A 19 4.01 43.58 15.69
N ALA A 20 4.41 44.63 16.43
CA ALA A 20 3.67 45.15 17.56
C ALA A 20 2.90 46.39 17.08
N CYS A 21 1.57 46.31 17.06
CA CYS A 21 0.64 47.43 17.04
C CYS A 21 -0.47 47.00 18.01
N GLY A 22 -0.56 47.56 19.22
CA GLY A 22 -1.34 48.78 19.49
C GLY A 22 -2.83 48.47 19.30
N GLY A 23 -3.68 48.32 20.31
CA GLY A 23 -3.89 49.16 21.49
C GLY A 23 -5.17 50.00 21.30
N ALA A 24 -6.15 49.82 22.21
CA ALA A 24 -7.33 50.66 22.51
C ALA A 24 -8.67 50.42 21.76
N ASP A 25 -9.64 49.90 22.53
CA ASP A 25 -10.93 50.50 22.95
C ASP A 25 -11.97 51.05 21.94
N SER A 26 -13.22 50.58 22.14
CA SER A 26 -14.53 51.16 21.84
C SER A 26 -15.13 51.15 20.42
N SER A 27 -16.32 50.54 20.37
CA SER A 27 -17.57 51.02 19.74
C SER A 27 -18.25 50.03 18.78
N GLU A 28 -19.50 49.78 19.15
CA GLU A 28 -20.61 49.14 18.42
C GLU A 28 -20.70 49.56 16.94
N GLU A 29 -21.01 48.61 16.05
CA GLU A 29 -22.30 48.58 15.33
C GLU A 29 -22.40 47.38 14.38
N ASP A 30 -23.67 46.97 14.27
CA ASP A 30 -24.36 46.03 13.39
C ASP A 30 -23.73 45.76 12.00
N GLY A 31 -23.63 44.47 11.65
CA GLY A 31 -23.19 44.00 10.34
C GLY A 31 -23.65 42.57 10.12
N THR A 32 -24.87 42.44 9.61
CA THR A 32 -25.48 41.22 9.07
C THR A 32 -24.52 40.52 8.11
N GLU A 33 -24.30 39.20 8.23
CA GLU A 33 -24.14 38.27 7.10
C GLU A 33 -23.95 36.80 7.56
N GLU A 34 -24.79 35.95 6.97
CA GLU A 34 -24.53 34.59 6.48
C GLU A 34 -24.41 33.36 7.41
N ASN A 35 -25.18 32.35 6.96
CA ASN A 35 -24.87 30.93 6.90
C ASN A 35 -25.13 30.05 8.12
N SER A 36 -26.24 29.32 8.07
CA SER A 36 -26.29 27.95 8.56
C SER A 36 -27.28 27.19 7.69
N GLY A 37 -26.82 26.90 6.47
CA GLY A 37 -27.36 25.81 5.67
C GLY A 37 -27.11 24.50 6.41
N GLU A 38 -28.20 23.85 6.73
CA GLU A 38 -28.29 22.50 7.26
C GLU A 38 -27.90 21.53 6.14
N GLU A 39 -26.60 21.22 6.02
CA GLU A 39 -26.15 20.08 5.22
C GLU A 39 -26.15 18.88 6.16
N THR A 40 -27.29 18.19 6.11
CA THR A 40 -27.48 16.83 6.59
C THR A 40 -26.29 15.98 6.18
N SER A 41 -25.66 15.34 7.17
CA SER A 41 -24.67 14.29 6.98
C SER A 41 -25.10 13.36 5.85
N GLU A 42 -24.38 13.42 4.75
CA GLU A 42 -24.40 12.39 3.73
C GLU A 42 -23.76 11.16 4.36
N ASP A 43 -24.65 10.32 4.89
CA ASP A 43 -24.54 8.89 5.07
C ASP A 43 -24.15 8.27 3.71
N SER A 44 -22.86 8.37 3.38
CA SER A 44 -22.26 7.67 2.27
C SER A 44 -21.69 6.37 2.79
N GLY A 45 -22.47 5.31 2.57
CA GLY A 45 -21.96 4.00 2.20
C GLY A 45 -21.22 3.24 3.28
N ASN A 46 -21.76 2.07 3.59
CA ASN A 46 -21.05 0.93 4.13
C ASN A 46 -19.72 0.67 3.35
N ASP A 47 -18.65 1.33 3.77
CA ASP A 47 -17.27 1.01 3.42
C ASP A 47 -16.67 0.50 4.73
N GLU A 48 -16.57 -0.82 4.86
CA GLU A 48 -15.83 -1.42 5.96
C GLU A 48 -14.35 -1.26 5.60
N SER A 49 -13.86 -0.02 5.70
CA SER A 49 -12.48 0.32 5.35
C SER A 49 -11.55 -0.56 6.18
N THR A 50 -10.75 -1.39 5.53
CA THR A 50 -9.81 -2.26 6.22
C THR A 50 -8.71 -1.40 6.83
N ASP A 51 -8.67 -1.26 8.16
CA ASP A 51 -7.70 -0.40 8.87
C ASP A 51 -6.34 -1.12 8.99
N VAL A 52 -5.63 -1.25 7.86
CA VAL A 52 -4.29 -1.83 7.82
C VAL A 52 -3.34 -0.85 7.15
N SER A 53 -2.48 -0.25 7.97
CA SER A 53 -1.41 0.66 7.52
C SER A 53 -0.05 0.16 7.96
N TYR A 54 0.95 0.32 7.10
CA TYR A 54 2.34 -0.03 7.40
C TYR A 54 3.30 1.02 6.84
N SER A 55 4.28 1.43 7.66
CA SER A 55 5.35 2.33 7.24
C SER A 55 6.66 1.53 7.17
N GLY A 56 6.99 1.12 5.95
CA GLY A 56 8.17 0.36 5.60
C GLY A 56 9.36 1.25 5.20
N GLN A 57 10.45 0.59 4.83
CA GLN A 57 11.65 1.29 4.36
C GLN A 57 11.47 1.85 2.94
N TYR A 58 10.75 1.13 2.09
CA TYR A 58 10.57 1.49 0.68
C TYR A 58 9.26 2.23 0.43
N GLY A 59 8.25 2.08 1.29
CA GLY A 59 7.05 2.89 1.22
C GLY A 59 6.16 2.92 2.45
N GLU A 60 5.18 3.79 2.39
CA GLU A 60 3.99 3.76 3.26
C GLU A 60 2.85 3.09 2.50
N TYR A 61 2.17 2.17 3.16
CA TYR A 61 1.09 1.37 2.60
C TYR A 61 -0.16 1.59 3.44
N ASN A 62 -1.25 1.98 2.81
CA ASN A 62 -2.59 1.97 3.40
C ASN A 62 -3.44 1.00 2.60
N VAL A 63 -3.75 -0.16 3.16
CA VAL A 63 -4.61 -1.14 2.50
C VAL A 63 -6.03 -0.57 2.42
N LEU A 64 -6.61 -0.64 1.24
CA LEU A 64 -7.97 -0.17 0.96
C LEU A 64 -8.95 -1.34 0.99
N ASP A 65 -8.56 -2.48 0.39
CA ASP A 65 -9.44 -3.63 0.21
C ASP A 65 -8.65 -4.95 0.12
N PHE A 66 -9.24 -6.01 0.65
CA PHE A 66 -8.83 -7.39 0.43
C PHE A 66 -9.94 -8.12 -0.30
N SER A 67 -9.60 -8.73 -1.44
CA SER A 67 -10.55 -9.54 -2.20
C SER A 67 -9.90 -10.84 -2.68
N GLN A 68 -10.73 -11.77 -3.16
CA GLN A 68 -10.27 -13.01 -3.78
C GLN A 68 -10.63 -12.99 -5.27
N TYR A 69 -9.73 -13.52 -6.10
CA TYR A 69 -9.95 -13.64 -7.54
C TYR A 69 -9.48 -15.00 -8.05
N SER A 70 -10.09 -15.45 -9.15
CA SER A 70 -9.82 -16.73 -9.78
C SER A 70 -9.25 -16.48 -11.17
N ILE A 71 -7.94 -16.75 -11.35
CA ILE A 71 -7.26 -16.60 -12.64
C ILE A 71 -7.52 -17.85 -13.47
N GLU A 72 -8.24 -17.70 -14.59
CA GLU A 72 -8.46 -18.79 -15.54
C GLU A 72 -7.18 -19.07 -16.36
N PRO A 73 -6.87 -20.34 -16.65
CA PRO A 73 -5.77 -20.67 -17.54
C PRO A 73 -6.04 -20.15 -18.96
N PRO A 74 -5.02 -19.72 -19.71
CA PRO A 74 -5.23 -19.20 -21.06
C PRO A 74 -5.82 -20.28 -21.99
N GLU A 75 -6.76 -19.85 -22.84
CA GLU A 75 -7.42 -20.74 -23.80
C GLU A 75 -6.39 -21.39 -24.74
N GLY A 76 -6.16 -22.70 -24.59
CA GLY A 76 -5.28 -23.49 -25.47
C GLY A 76 -4.19 -24.30 -24.76
N GLU A 77 -3.92 -24.07 -23.47
CA GLU A 77 -2.97 -24.91 -22.70
C GLU A 77 -3.57 -26.26 -22.28
N ASN A 78 -4.89 -26.40 -22.34
CA ASN A 78 -5.63 -27.63 -22.04
C ASN A 78 -5.70 -28.65 -23.20
N GLU A 79 -5.17 -28.31 -24.39
CA GLU A 79 -5.36 -29.13 -25.61
C GLU A 79 -4.09 -29.85 -26.13
N GLU A 80 -2.94 -29.75 -25.45
CA GLU A 80 -1.79 -30.59 -25.79
C GLU A 80 -1.81 -31.90 -24.99
N GLU A 81 -2.21 -32.99 -25.67
CA GLU A 81 -2.19 -34.38 -25.21
C GLU A 81 -0.83 -34.79 -24.61
N THR A 82 -0.63 -34.55 -23.32
CA THR A 82 0.36 -35.28 -22.53
C THR A 82 -0.37 -36.43 -21.85
N SER A 83 0.14 -37.66 -22.04
CA SER A 83 -0.48 -38.92 -21.58
C SER A 83 -0.59 -39.09 -20.05
N GLU A 84 -0.39 -38.03 -19.26
CA GLU A 84 -0.56 -37.99 -17.79
C GLU A 84 -1.02 -36.58 -17.34
N GLY A 85 -1.83 -35.89 -18.15
CA GLY A 85 -2.19 -34.48 -18.00
C GLY A 85 -2.86 -34.11 -16.66
N GLU A 86 -2.17 -33.31 -15.86
CA GLU A 86 -2.77 -32.50 -14.80
C GLU A 86 -3.66 -31.44 -15.46
N GLU A 87 -4.96 -31.48 -15.16
CA GLU A 87 -5.90 -30.42 -15.53
C GLU A 87 -5.44 -29.15 -14.79
N THR A 88 -4.95 -28.15 -15.53
CA THR A 88 -4.64 -26.84 -14.94
C THR A 88 -5.96 -26.14 -14.68
N GLY A 89 -6.50 -26.33 -13.48
CA GLY A 89 -7.67 -25.62 -13.01
C GLY A 89 -7.40 -24.13 -12.79
N PRO A 90 -8.44 -23.34 -12.47
CA PRO A 90 -8.27 -21.95 -12.09
C PRO A 90 -7.33 -21.81 -10.89
N THR A 91 -6.57 -20.72 -10.88
CA THR A 91 -5.67 -20.37 -9.78
C THR A 91 -6.33 -19.31 -8.89
N GLU A 92 -6.64 -19.68 -7.65
CA GLU A 92 -7.16 -18.74 -6.66
C GLU A 92 -6.04 -17.83 -6.13
N VAL A 93 -6.30 -16.53 -6.08
CA VAL A 93 -5.38 -15.51 -5.59
C VAL A 93 -6.06 -14.58 -4.61
N VAL A 94 -5.30 -14.08 -3.65
CA VAL A 94 -5.70 -12.91 -2.86
C VAL A 94 -5.26 -11.66 -3.59
N VAL A 95 -6.16 -10.69 -3.69
CA VAL A 95 -5.93 -9.39 -4.30
C VAL A 95 -5.97 -8.33 -3.21
N ILE A 96 -4.94 -7.49 -3.18
CA ILE A 96 -4.77 -6.43 -2.19
C ILE A 96 -4.73 -5.11 -2.94
N GLU A 97 -5.72 -4.25 -2.69
CA GLU A 97 -5.70 -2.86 -3.12
C GLU A 97 -5.11 -2.00 -2.00
N PHE A 98 -4.19 -1.11 -2.35
CA PHE A 98 -3.55 -0.23 -1.38
C PHE A 98 -3.16 1.10 -2.00
N GLU A 99 -3.13 2.15 -1.17
CA GLU A 99 -2.44 3.39 -1.47
C GLU A 99 -0.97 3.25 -1.05
N PHE A 100 -0.08 3.51 -1.99
CA PHE A 100 1.37 3.50 -1.81
C PHE A 100 1.91 4.92 -1.81
N THR A 101 2.82 5.24 -0.90
CA THR A 101 3.67 6.44 -0.96
C THR A 101 5.14 6.03 -0.96
N ASN A 102 5.92 6.51 -1.93
CA ASN A 102 7.33 6.12 -2.05
C ASN A 102 8.19 6.85 -1.01
N ASN A 103 8.76 6.09 -0.06
CA ASN A 103 9.66 6.60 0.98
C ASN A 103 11.14 6.54 0.60
N SER A 104 11.46 5.90 -0.52
CA SER A 104 12.85 5.71 -0.94
C SER A 104 13.43 6.97 -1.61
N ASP A 105 14.75 7.01 -1.75
CA ASP A 105 15.46 8.12 -2.40
C ASP A 105 15.43 8.06 -3.95
N VAL A 106 14.81 7.04 -4.53
CA VAL A 106 14.76 6.81 -5.98
C VAL A 106 13.33 6.51 -6.41
N ALA A 107 13.04 6.66 -7.70
CA ALA A 107 11.75 6.20 -8.20
C ALA A 107 11.65 4.68 -8.02
N THR A 108 10.50 4.19 -7.54
CA THR A 108 10.28 2.78 -7.22
C THR A 108 8.83 2.42 -7.54
N ALA A 109 8.62 1.21 -8.07
CA ALA A 109 7.28 0.71 -8.38
C ALA A 109 6.58 0.17 -7.11
N PRO A 110 5.26 0.39 -6.92
CA PRO A 110 4.54 -0.06 -5.74
C PRO A 110 4.70 -1.56 -5.46
N GLN A 111 4.60 -2.42 -6.49
CA GLN A 111 4.78 -3.87 -6.32
C GLN A 111 6.19 -4.25 -5.86
N GLU A 112 7.21 -3.51 -6.30
CA GLU A 112 8.60 -3.79 -5.97
C GLU A 112 8.85 -3.42 -4.51
N ALA A 113 8.42 -2.22 -4.11
CA ALA A 113 8.47 -1.79 -2.71
C ALA A 113 7.69 -2.75 -1.80
N PHE A 114 6.46 -3.11 -2.20
CA PHE A 114 5.62 -4.06 -1.47
C PHE A 114 6.35 -5.40 -1.27
N GLY A 115 6.97 -5.96 -2.30
CA GLY A 115 7.72 -7.21 -2.18
C GLY A 115 9.01 -7.13 -1.35
N LEU A 116 9.51 -5.92 -1.07
CA LEU A 116 10.68 -5.67 -0.22
C LEU A 116 10.31 -5.44 1.25
N ASP A 117 9.20 -4.74 1.50
CA ASP A 117 8.72 -4.39 2.83
C ASP A 117 7.72 -5.39 3.42
N LEU A 118 6.90 -6.01 2.58
CA LEU A 118 5.76 -6.84 2.95
C LEU A 118 5.84 -8.23 2.30
N ALA A 119 5.08 -9.17 2.84
CA ALA A 119 4.93 -10.51 2.30
C ALA A 119 3.52 -11.00 2.60
N VAL A 120 2.91 -11.62 1.58
CA VAL A 120 1.68 -12.38 1.73
C VAL A 120 2.05 -13.85 1.86
N ARG A 121 1.53 -14.52 2.89
CA ARG A 121 1.85 -15.91 3.21
C ARG A 121 0.60 -16.67 3.62
N GLN A 122 0.66 -17.98 3.52
CA GLN A 122 -0.29 -18.87 4.19
C GLN A 122 0.35 -19.56 5.39
N MET A 123 -0.44 -19.84 6.41
CA MET A 123 0.01 -20.43 7.67
C MET A 123 -0.42 -21.90 7.78
N ASP A 124 0.55 -22.81 7.80
CA ASP A 124 0.38 -24.22 8.16
C ASP A 124 0.85 -24.44 9.60
N GLY A 125 -0.05 -24.16 10.55
CA GLY A 125 0.28 -24.10 11.98
C GLY A 125 1.29 -22.98 12.27
N ASP A 126 2.48 -23.34 12.75
CA ASP A 126 3.59 -22.40 12.99
C ASP A 126 4.51 -22.23 11.76
N SER A 127 4.19 -22.85 10.62
CA SER A 127 5.01 -22.80 9.41
C SER A 127 4.42 -21.83 8.39
N GLU A 128 5.31 -21.07 7.74
CA GLU A 128 4.96 -20.12 6.70
C GLU A 128 5.09 -20.75 5.30
N VAL A 129 4.05 -20.61 4.48
CA VAL A 129 4.04 -20.97 3.07
C VAL A 129 4.05 -19.67 2.24
N PRO A 130 5.13 -19.37 1.50
CA PRO A 130 5.18 -18.17 0.67
C PRO A 130 4.25 -18.29 -0.54
N LEU A 131 3.58 -17.20 -0.88
CA LEU A 131 2.80 -17.09 -2.13
C LEU A 131 3.61 -16.39 -3.22
N ASP A 132 3.35 -16.75 -4.47
CA ASP A 132 3.94 -16.11 -5.64
C ASP A 132 3.16 -14.85 -6.00
N ASN A 133 3.86 -13.82 -6.47
CA ASN A 133 3.23 -12.61 -6.99
C ASN A 133 2.72 -12.89 -8.41
N LEU A 134 1.40 -12.85 -8.58
CA LEU A 134 0.67 -13.10 -9.81
C LEU A 134 -0.05 -11.84 -10.32
N THR A 135 0.42 -10.66 -9.92
CA THR A 135 -0.19 -9.37 -10.29
C THR A 135 -0.24 -9.17 -11.81
N MET A 136 0.78 -9.65 -12.51
CA MET A 136 0.88 -9.57 -13.98
C MET A 136 0.05 -10.63 -14.72
N ASP A 137 -0.40 -11.64 -13.99
CA ASP A 137 -1.22 -12.74 -14.51
C ASP A 137 -2.71 -12.42 -14.38
N LEU A 138 -3.07 -11.32 -13.71
CA LEU A 138 -4.43 -10.78 -13.74
C LEU A 138 -4.81 -10.41 -15.19
N PRO A 139 -6.04 -10.77 -15.64
CA PRO A 139 -6.47 -10.46 -16.99
C PRO A 139 -6.69 -8.96 -17.20
N GLU A 140 -6.51 -8.49 -18.44
CA GLU A 140 -6.68 -7.07 -18.78
C GLU A 140 -8.10 -6.53 -18.54
N ASP A 141 -9.12 -7.42 -18.54
CA ASP A 141 -10.51 -7.07 -18.25
C ASP A 141 -10.89 -7.16 -16.75
N TYR A 142 -9.93 -7.46 -15.87
CA TYR A 142 -10.13 -7.39 -14.43
C TYR A 142 -10.60 -5.98 -14.00
N GLU A 143 -11.49 -5.91 -13.00
CA GLU A 143 -12.14 -4.66 -12.58
C GLU A 143 -11.14 -3.56 -12.21
N LYS A 144 -10.00 -3.93 -11.61
CA LYS A 144 -8.93 -3.01 -11.19
C LYS A 144 -7.66 -3.14 -12.04
N SER A 145 -7.80 -3.34 -13.34
CA SER A 145 -6.65 -3.55 -14.24
C SER A 145 -5.77 -2.30 -14.43
N GLU A 146 -6.33 -1.11 -14.23
CA GLU A 146 -5.56 0.14 -14.22
C GLU A 146 -4.64 0.19 -12.98
N GLU A 147 -5.13 -0.19 -11.81
CA GLU A 147 -4.38 -0.25 -10.55
C GLU A 147 -3.35 -1.39 -10.56
N ALA A 148 -3.67 -2.53 -11.18
CA ALA A 148 -2.71 -3.60 -11.41
C ALA A 148 -1.55 -3.14 -12.32
N THR A 149 -1.85 -2.33 -13.33
CA THR A 149 -0.83 -1.71 -14.19
C THR A 149 -0.01 -0.67 -13.41
N ALA A 150 -0.67 0.17 -12.61
CA ALA A 150 -0.05 1.20 -11.77
C ALA A 150 0.91 0.60 -10.74
N ALA A 151 0.67 -0.63 -10.28
CA ALA A 151 1.58 -1.35 -9.39
C ALA A 151 3.00 -1.52 -9.96
N THR A 152 3.16 -1.36 -11.27
CA THR A 152 4.39 -1.54 -12.02
C THR A 152 5.03 -0.23 -12.46
N GLU A 153 4.30 0.87 -12.33
CA GLU A 153 4.75 2.19 -12.73
C GLU A 153 5.71 2.78 -11.68
N MET A 154 6.72 3.49 -12.16
CA MET A 154 7.73 4.10 -11.30
C MET A 154 7.16 5.35 -10.64
N ILE A 155 7.06 5.35 -9.32
CA ILE A 155 6.59 6.50 -8.53
C ILE A 155 7.81 7.26 -8.00
N ASP A 156 7.88 8.57 -8.22
CA ASP A 156 8.99 9.38 -7.71
C ASP A 156 8.97 9.49 -6.17
N PRO A 157 10.12 9.79 -5.52
CA PRO A 157 10.19 9.95 -4.07
C PRO A 157 9.17 10.95 -3.50
N GLY A 158 8.39 10.50 -2.52
CA GLY A 158 7.34 11.28 -1.85
C GLY A 158 6.05 11.44 -2.64
N GLU A 159 5.93 10.84 -3.83
CA GLU A 159 4.66 10.74 -4.55
C GLU A 159 3.90 9.46 -4.15
N SER A 160 2.60 9.47 -4.42
CA SER A 160 1.68 8.39 -4.05
C SER A 160 0.88 7.90 -5.26
N ALA A 161 0.48 6.63 -5.22
CA ALA A 161 -0.40 6.01 -6.20
C ALA A 161 -1.22 4.88 -5.57
N THR A 162 -2.44 4.66 -6.08
CA THR A 162 -3.22 3.46 -5.76
C THR A 162 -2.78 2.32 -6.67
N ALA A 163 -2.56 1.15 -6.08
CA ALA A 163 -2.08 -0.03 -6.79
C ALA A 163 -2.78 -1.29 -6.29
N VAL A 164 -2.77 -2.32 -7.14
CA VAL A 164 -3.25 -3.65 -6.80
C VAL A 164 -2.12 -4.66 -6.96
N VAL A 165 -1.99 -5.57 -5.99
CA VAL A 165 -1.14 -6.75 -6.09
C VAL A 165 -1.96 -8.02 -5.90
N ALA A 166 -1.59 -9.09 -6.61
CA ALA A 166 -2.21 -10.41 -6.47
C ALA A 166 -1.18 -11.46 -6.05
N TYR A 167 -1.55 -12.32 -5.11
CA TYR A 167 -0.70 -13.40 -4.59
C TYR A 167 -1.44 -14.74 -4.54
N GLY A 168 -0.77 -15.81 -4.98
CA GLY A 168 -1.31 -17.18 -4.96
C GLY A 168 -0.26 -18.21 -5.41
N PRO A 169 -0.68 -19.46 -5.71
CA PRO A 169 -2.02 -20.02 -5.53
C PRO A 169 -2.41 -20.13 -4.05
N LEU A 170 -3.67 -19.87 -3.72
CA LEU A 170 -4.21 -20.05 -2.37
C LEU A 170 -4.62 -21.50 -2.11
N ASP A 171 -4.25 -22.03 -0.95
CA ASP A 171 -4.87 -23.21 -0.35
C ASP A 171 -6.03 -22.78 0.56
N PRO A 172 -7.29 -23.18 0.29
CA PRO A 172 -8.45 -22.76 1.09
C PRO A 172 -8.46 -23.34 2.51
N GLU A 173 -7.62 -24.34 2.82
CA GLU A 173 -7.51 -24.90 4.17
C GLU A 173 -6.56 -24.09 5.07
N LEU A 174 -5.80 -23.14 4.50
CA LEU A 174 -4.79 -22.38 5.21
C LEU A 174 -5.19 -20.91 5.42
N GLU A 175 -4.86 -20.37 6.59
CA GLU A 175 -5.03 -18.96 6.90
C GLU A 175 -4.05 -18.12 6.07
N THR A 176 -4.53 -17.03 5.46
CA THR A 176 -3.69 -16.10 4.70
C THR A 176 -3.36 -14.87 5.54
N VAL A 177 -2.10 -14.46 5.57
CA VAL A 177 -1.60 -13.33 6.37
C VAL A 177 -0.80 -12.35 5.54
N LEU A 178 -0.92 -11.06 5.86
CA LEU A 178 -0.05 -9.98 5.43
C LEU A 178 0.94 -9.65 6.55
N GLN A 179 2.23 -9.80 6.27
CA GLN A 179 3.29 -9.61 7.26
C GLN A 179 4.38 -8.68 6.76
N SER A 180 4.95 -7.89 7.66
CA SER A 180 6.16 -7.14 7.38
C SER A 180 7.38 -8.06 7.24
N ARG A 181 8.30 -7.71 6.35
CA ARG A 181 9.59 -8.36 6.22
C ARG A 181 10.57 -7.78 7.23
N GLU A 182 11.19 -8.66 8.01
CA GLU A 182 12.28 -8.23 8.89
C GLU A 182 13.51 -7.86 8.05
N ASN A 183 13.93 -6.60 8.12
CA ASN A 183 15.20 -6.16 7.56
C ASN A 183 16.28 -6.10 8.67
N PRO A 184 17.19 -7.09 8.75
CA PRO A 184 18.23 -7.12 9.79
C PRO A 184 19.28 -6.00 9.65
N MET A 185 19.25 -5.25 8.54
CA MET A 185 20.15 -4.13 8.25
C MET A 185 19.49 -2.76 8.44
N ALA A 186 18.20 -2.69 8.80
CA ALA A 186 17.53 -1.42 9.07
C ALA A 186 18.11 -0.77 10.33
N GLU A 187 18.39 0.54 10.26
CA GLU A 187 18.90 1.30 11.41
C GLU A 187 17.81 1.56 12.46
N GLU A 188 16.55 1.58 12.03
CA GLU A 188 15.37 1.70 12.88
C GLU A 188 14.44 0.50 12.65
N SER A 189 13.93 -0.09 13.72
CA SER A 189 12.95 -1.16 13.64
C SER A 189 11.55 -0.55 13.50
N SER A 190 10.91 -0.75 12.36
CA SER A 190 9.47 -0.53 12.22
C SER A 190 8.70 -1.49 13.12
N GLU A 191 7.50 -1.08 13.56
CA GLU A 191 6.60 -2.00 14.25
C GLU A 191 6.22 -3.14 13.30
N PRO A 192 6.39 -4.41 13.69
CA PRO A 192 6.10 -5.53 12.80
C PRO A 192 4.61 -5.57 12.50
N LEU A 193 4.27 -5.72 11.22
CA LEU A 193 2.92 -6.03 10.78
C LEU A 193 2.74 -7.55 10.75
N ASP A 194 1.64 -8.02 11.33
CA ASP A 194 1.14 -9.38 11.21
C ASP A 194 -0.39 -9.30 11.24
N HIS A 195 -1.02 -9.40 10.07
CA HIS A 195 -2.45 -9.22 9.89
C HIS A 195 -3.05 -10.41 9.15
N THR A 196 -4.03 -11.08 9.75
CA THR A 196 -4.81 -12.13 9.10
C THR A 196 -5.79 -11.52 8.10
N ILE A 197 -5.75 -12.01 6.85
CA ILE A 197 -6.65 -11.60 5.77
C ILE A 197 -7.90 -12.48 5.81
N GLU A 198 -9.06 -11.87 6.03
CA GLU A 198 -10.34 -12.57 6.04
C GLU A 198 -10.89 -12.72 4.60
N LEU A 199 -10.74 -13.91 4.01
CA LEU A 199 -11.26 -14.23 2.67
C LEU A 199 -12.58 -15.01 2.74
N GLU A 200 -13.48 -14.77 1.78
CA GLU A 200 -14.74 -15.53 1.66
C GLU A 200 -14.46 -17.03 1.48
N GLY A 201 -14.76 -17.83 2.51
CA GLY A 201 -14.48 -19.28 2.53
C GLY A 201 -13.54 -19.71 3.67
N SER A 202 -12.85 -18.78 4.31
CA SER A 202 -11.94 -19.04 5.45
C SER A 202 -12.67 -19.31 6.78
N SER A 203 -13.95 -19.72 6.71
CA SER A 203 -14.82 -19.85 7.87
C SER A 203 -14.46 -21.11 8.68
N GLU A 204 -14.09 -20.88 9.94
CA GLU A 204 -13.89 -21.86 11.01
C GLU A 204 -14.98 -22.95 11.02
N GLU A 205 -14.59 -24.24 10.98
CA GLU A 205 -15.41 -25.36 11.45
C GLU A 205 -15.48 -25.43 13.00
#